data_AF-A0A1H9U1S6-F1
#
_entry.id   AF-A0A1H9U1S6-F1
#
_cell.length_a   1.000
_cell.length_b   1.000
_cell.length_c   1.000
_cell.angle_alpha   90.00
_cell.angle_beta   90.00
_cell.angle_gamma   90.00
#
_symmetry.space_group_name_H-M   'P 1'
#
loop_
_entity.id
_entity.type
_entity.pdbx_description
1 polymer ?
#
loop_
_entity_poly.entity_id
_entity_poly.type
_entity_poly.pdbx_seq_one_letter_code
_entity_poly.pdbx_strand_id
1 'polypeptide(L)' 'MARYTINYLTGDTETVEADGVKYDDEARDYTFYTGSEAVAFAPVDNVRSIHRHNEPVTG' A
#
# COMPACT_ATOMS: atom_id res chain seq x y z
N MET A 1 -3.59 11.79 -5.13
CA MET A 1 -3.43 10.38 -4.77
C MET A 1 -1.98 9.97 -5.00
N ALA A 2 -1.47 9.03 -4.21
CA ALA A 2 -0.11 8.50 -4.37
C ALA A 2 -0.19 7.06 -4.91
N ARG A 3 0.85 6.65 -5.64
CA ARG A 3 0.97 5.28 -6.11
C ARG A 3 1.86 4.50 -5.15
N TYR A 4 1.40 3.35 -4.69
CA TYR A 4 2.16 2.45 -3.83
C TYR A 4 2.56 1.20 -4.61
N THR A 5 3.81 0.79 -4.47
CA THR A 5 4.29 -0.51 -4.96
C THR A 5 4.52 -1.42 -3.77
N ILE A 6 3.82 -2.56 -3.75
CA ILE A 6 3.92 -3.60 -2.72
C ILE A 6 4.77 -4.71 -3.31
N ASN A 7 5.88 -5.03 -2.67
CA ASN A 7 6.69 -6.20 -3.00
C ASN A 7 6.36 -7.31 -2.01
N TYR A 8 5.93 -8.47 -2.50
CA TYR A 8 5.59 -9.62 -1.68
C TYR A 8 6.80 -10.55 -1.48
N LEU A 9 6.77 -11.37 -0.43
CA LEU A 9 7.80 -12.38 -0.16
C LEU A 9 7.79 -13.49 -1.21
N THR A 10 6.65 -13.73 -1.86
CA THR A 10 6.54 -14.65 -3.01
C THR A 10 7.34 -14.20 -4.24
N GLY A 11 7.75 -12.92 -4.27
CA GLY A 11 8.38 -12.30 -5.43
C GLY A 11 7.41 -11.54 -6.32
N ASP A 12 6.10 -11.65 -6.07
CA ASP A 12 5.08 -10.88 -6.77
C ASP A 12 5.13 -9.40 -6.40
N THR A 13 4.64 -8.56 -7.31
CA THR A 13 4.53 -7.11 -7.09
C THR A 13 3.12 -6.64 -7.43
N GLU A 14 2.58 -5.75 -6.59
CA GLU A 14 1.28 -5.12 -6.81
C GLU A 14 1.42 -3.60 -6.76
N THR A 15 0.61 -2.91 -7.55
CA THR A 15 0.54 -1.45 -7.57
C THR A 15 -0.85 -1.00 -7.17
N VAL A 16 -0.93 -0.13 -6.17
CA VAL A 16 -2.18 0.40 -5.60
C VAL A 16 -2.17 1.92 -5.64
N GLU A 17 -3.26 2.54 -6.09
CA GLU A 17 -3.46 3.98 -5.93
C GLU A 17 -4.26 4.24 -4.66
N ALA A 18 -3.69 5.04 -3.76
CA ALA A 18 -4.31 5.37 -2.48
C ALA A 18 -3.85 6.75 -1.98
N ASP A 19 -4.62 7.34 -1.08
CA ASP A 19 -4.21 8.56 -0.37
C ASP A 19 -3.21 8.22 0.74
N GLY A 20 -3.37 7.05 1.37
CA GLY A 20 -2.57 6.63 2.50
C GLY A 20 -2.56 5.13 2.71
N VAL A 21 -1.64 4.68 3.55
CA VAL A 21 -1.57 3.33 4.09
C VAL A 21 -1.53 3.39 5.61
N LYS A 22 -2.24 2.50 6.28
CA LYS A 22 -2.15 2.30 7.73
C LYS A 22 -1.81 0.84 8.02
N TYR A 23 -1.07 0.65 9.10
CA TYR A 23 -0.83 -0.67 9.66
C TYR A 23 -1.92 -0.96 10.70
N ASP A 24 -2.60 -2.09 10.56
CA ASP A 24 -3.54 -2.62 11.55
C ASP A 24 -2.83 -3.74 12.33
N ASP A 25 -2.58 -3.51 13.61
CA ASP A 25 -1.87 -4.46 14.49
C ASP A 25 -2.74 -5.66 14.86
N GLU A 26 -4.06 -5.48 14.96
CA GLU A 26 -5.00 -6.56 15.31
C GLU A 26 -5.19 -7.51 14.12
N ALA A 27 -5.40 -6.94 12.92
CA ALA A 27 -5.54 -7.72 11.68
C ALA A 27 -4.20 -8.20 11.10
N ARG A 28 -3.08 -7.63 11.56
CA ARG A 28 -1.73 -7.87 11.04
C ARG A 28 -1.62 -7.63 9.53
N ASP A 29 -2.22 -6.54 9.05
CA ASP A 29 -2.18 -6.14 7.65
C ASP A 29 -1.84 -4.65 7.44
N TYR A 30 -1.49 -4.33 6.20
CA TYR A 30 -1.46 -2.97 5.70
C TYR A 30 -2.75 -2.72 4.92
N THR A 31 -3.53 -1.72 5.36
CA THR A 31 -4.73 -1.28 4.66
C THR A 31 -4.47 0.03 3.93
N PHE A 32 -4.80 0.07 2.64
CA PHE A 32 -4.67 1.23 1.77
C PHE A 32 -6.03 1.92 1.62
N TYR A 33 -6.05 3.25 1.69
CA TYR A 33 -7.30 4.01 1.71
C TYR A 33 -7.35 5.11 0.65
N THR A 34 -8.55 5.30 0.09
CA THR A 34 -8.93 6.48 -0.69
C THR A 34 -10.06 7.20 0.06
N GLY A 35 -9.79 8.39 0.58
CA GLY A 35 -10.68 9.04 1.55
C GLY A 35 -10.91 8.15 2.78
N SER A 36 -12.16 7.70 2.98
CA SER A 36 -12.55 6.81 4.08
C SER A 36 -12.74 5.34 3.67
N GLU A 37 -12.56 5.03 2.38
CA GLU A 37 -12.77 3.69 1.83
C GLU A 37 -11.45 2.93 1.77
N ALA A 38 -11.45 1.67 2.21
CA ALA A 38 -10.32 0.76 2.04
C ALA A 38 -10.35 0.19 0.61
N VAL A 39 -9.24 0.34 -0.13
CA VAL A 39 -9.14 -0.05 -1.54
C VAL A 39 -8.25 -1.27 -1.77
N ALA A 40 -7.35 -1.57 -0.85
CA ALA A 40 -6.51 -2.76 -0.89
C ALA A 40 -6.06 -3.16 0.52
N PHE A 41 -5.74 -4.45 0.68
CA PHE A 41 -5.24 -5.05 1.91
C PHE A 41 -4.02 -5.92 1.58
N ALA A 42 -2.95 -5.78 2.35
CA ALA A 42 -1.74 -6.57 2.18
C ALA A 42 -1.29 -7.18 3.52
N PRO A 43 -1.36 -8.51 3.69
CA PRO A 43 -1.02 -9.14 4.96
C PRO A 43 0.47 -9.01 5.26
N VAL A 44 0.81 -8.57 6.48
CA VAL A 44 2.20 -8.24 6.86
C VAL A 44 3.12 -9.44 6.73
N ASP A 45 2.61 -10.64 7.00
CA ASP A 45 3.37 -11.89 6.89
C ASP A 45 3.80 -12.23 5.45
N ASN A 46 3.22 -11.59 4.44
CA ASN A 46 3.61 -11.77 3.03
C ASN A 46 4.24 -10.50 2.42
N VAL A 47 4.31 -9.37 3.14
CA VAL A 47 4.85 -8.12 2.61
C VAL A 47 6.34 -8.03 2.89
N ARG A 48 7.14 -7.83 1.82
CA ARG A 48 8.58 -7.57 1.91
C ARG A 48 8.88 -6.09 2.06
N SER A 49 8.26 -5.24 1.25
CA SER A 49 8.40 -3.79 1.34
C SER A 49 7.24 -3.07 0.65
N ILE A 50 6.94 -1.86 1.11
CA ILE A 50 5.96 -0.95 0.49
C ILE A 50 6.68 0.35 0.15
N HIS A 51 6.63 0.74 -1.12
CA HIS A 51 7.21 1.99 -1.60
C HIS A 51 6.13 2.96 -2.05
N ARG A 52 6.09 4.15 -1.44
CA ARG A 52 5.24 5.25 -1.89
C ARG A 52 5.95 6.05 -2.97
N HIS A 53 5.35 6.10 -4.15
CA HIS A 53 5.75 6.98 -5.23
C HIS A 53 4.89 8.24 -5.17
N ASN A 54 5.50 9.33 -4.73
CA ASN A 54 4.95 10.66 -4.97
C ASN A 54 5.32 11.00 -6.42
N GLU A 55 4.36 11.09 -7.32
CA GLU A 55 4.64 11.79 -8.57
C GLU A 55 5.06 13.22 -8.23
N PRO A 56 6.14 13.75 -8.82
CA PRO A 56 6.37 15.19 -8.75
C PRO A 56 5.16 15.86 -9.39
N VAL A 57 4.52 16.78 -8.67
CA VAL A 57 3.66 17.78 -9.31
C VAL A 57 4.56 18.51 -10.30
N THR A 58 4.51 18.09 -11.56
CA THR A 58 5.17 18.78 -12.65
C THR A 58 4.30 20.00 -12.91
N GLY A 59 4.62 21.09 -12.21
CA GLY A 59 4.03 22.40 -12.42
C GLY A 59 4.53 23.06 -13.70
#